data_AF-A0A959WW29-F1
#
_entry.id   AF-A0A959WW29-F1
#
_cell.length_a   1.000
_cell.length_b   1.000
_cell.length_c   1.000
_cell.angle_alpha   90.00
_cell.angle_beta   90.00
_cell.angle_gamma   90.00
#
_symmetry.space_group_name_H-M   'P 1'
#
loop_
_entity.id
_entity.type
_entity.pdbx_description
1 polymer ?
#
loop_
_entity_poly.entity_id
_entity_poly.type
_entity_poly.pdbx_seq_one_letter_code
_entity_poly.pdbx_strand_id
1 'polypeptide(L)'
;MSVYVQIGAGAGDEDPSTGFRDGFTEMVKDLPREDVSRVVLVEPNPLNIPALTRSWSGYPQAEIHNLGIRPDAVEQSEITFYYAPEDGPTFQVFSMNPGHVLAHYPDTELRTEVVPCLTLTQFLSRVVGDDPIELLALDIEGIDAQVLLETDWDGVNCRRLSFEHLHMGEALKSVADRLNGAGFAYIGTGVDHNGYDMMFARPASARR
;
A
#
# COMPACT_ATOMS: atom_id res chain seq x y z
N MET A 1 -14.40 2.35 -16.79
CA MET A 1 -14.44 2.13 -15.33
C MET A 1 -13.23 1.31 -14.93
N SER A 2 -12.56 1.73 -13.86
CA SER A 2 -11.25 1.24 -13.47
C SER A 2 -11.21 0.88 -11.99
N VAL A 3 -10.42 -0.14 -11.64
CA VAL A 3 -10.16 -0.55 -10.25
C VAL A 3 -8.89 0.12 -9.74
N TYR A 4 -8.96 0.69 -8.54
CA TYR A 4 -7.84 1.32 -7.84
C TYR A 4 -7.61 0.61 -6.51
N VAL A 5 -6.36 0.31 -6.19
CA VAL A 5 -6.00 -0.44 -4.97
C VAL A 5 -4.90 0.31 -4.23
N GLN A 6 -5.06 0.51 -2.93
CA GLN A 6 -4.03 1.02 -2.03
C GLN A 6 -3.77 0.00 -0.91
N ILE A 7 -2.50 -0.34 -0.72
CA ILE A 7 -2.00 -1.11 0.42
C ILE A 7 -1.26 -0.14 1.33
N GLY A 8 -1.63 -0.12 2.62
CA GLY A 8 -1.21 0.92 3.56
C GLY A 8 -2.00 2.20 3.32
N ALA A 9 -3.31 2.12 3.53
CA ALA A 9 -4.19 3.26 3.27
C ALA A 9 -4.14 4.33 4.39
N GLY A 10 -3.52 4.02 5.53
CA GLY A 10 -3.45 4.90 6.69
C GLY A 10 -4.82 5.39 7.09
N ALA A 11 -4.90 6.67 7.45
CA ALA A 11 -6.17 7.35 7.72
C ALA A 11 -6.83 7.94 6.45
N GLY A 12 -6.26 7.76 5.25
CA GLY A 12 -6.63 8.52 4.06
C GLY A 12 -6.44 10.03 4.26
N ASP A 13 -7.33 10.84 3.68
CA ASP A 13 -7.33 12.31 3.85
C ASP A 13 -7.87 12.81 5.21
N GLU A 14 -7.86 11.97 6.25
CA GLU A 14 -8.26 12.32 7.62
C GLU A 14 -7.06 12.50 8.58
N ASP A 15 -5.83 12.41 8.08
CA ASP A 15 -4.62 12.59 8.89
C ASP A 15 -4.24 14.07 9.05
N PRO A 16 -4.34 14.67 10.25
CA PRO A 16 -3.93 16.06 10.47
C PRO A 16 -2.42 16.28 10.39
N SER A 17 -1.59 15.25 10.60
CA SER A 17 -0.13 15.35 10.57
C SER A 17 0.40 15.60 9.16
N THR A 18 -0.33 15.13 8.14
CA THR A 18 -0.04 15.40 6.72
C THR A 18 -0.78 16.64 6.20
N GLY A 19 -1.51 17.36 7.07
CA GLY A 19 -2.38 18.45 6.66
C GLY A 19 -3.62 17.99 5.91
N PHE A 20 -4.13 16.78 6.20
CA PHE A 20 -5.28 16.14 5.54
C PHE A 20 -5.02 15.84 4.06
N ARG A 21 -3.76 15.49 3.75
CA ARG A 21 -3.28 15.24 2.40
C ARG A 21 -2.93 13.76 2.29
N ASP A 22 -3.50 13.09 1.30
CA ASP A 22 -3.16 11.71 0.95
C ASP A 22 -3.16 11.56 -0.58
N GLY A 23 -2.01 11.18 -1.15
CA GLY A 23 -1.78 11.24 -2.59
C GLY A 23 -2.72 10.33 -3.39
N PHE A 24 -2.93 9.11 -2.90
CA PHE A 24 -3.85 8.16 -3.51
C PHE A 24 -5.31 8.65 -3.40
N THR A 25 -5.75 9.02 -2.19
CA THR A 25 -7.12 9.47 -1.92
C THR A 25 -7.47 10.69 -2.75
N GLU A 26 -6.59 11.70 -2.79
CA GLU A 26 -6.80 12.89 -3.62
C GLU A 26 -6.90 12.53 -5.10
N MET A 27 -5.95 11.73 -5.61
CA MET A 27 -5.93 11.33 -7.02
C MET A 27 -7.22 10.60 -7.41
N VAL A 28 -7.68 9.64 -6.62
CA VAL A 28 -8.89 8.86 -6.94
C VAL A 28 -10.16 9.72 -6.82
N LYS A 29 -10.26 10.58 -5.79
CA LYS A 29 -11.43 11.44 -5.58
C LYS A 29 -11.55 12.58 -6.60
N ASP A 30 -10.46 12.96 -7.27
CA ASP A 30 -10.45 13.95 -8.36
C ASP A 30 -10.94 13.38 -9.70
N LEU A 31 -10.99 12.04 -9.84
CA LEU A 31 -11.50 11.41 -11.05
C LEU A 31 -13.03 11.55 -11.19
N PRO A 32 -13.57 11.56 -12.42
CA PRO A 32 -15.00 11.37 -12.63
C PRO A 32 -15.47 10.07 -11.97
N ARG A 33 -16.49 10.15 -11.12
CA ARG A 33 -16.96 8.99 -10.34
C ARG A 33 -17.41 7.84 -11.22
N GLU A 34 -17.96 8.14 -12.39
CA GLU A 34 -18.37 7.19 -13.42
C GLU A 34 -17.19 6.43 -14.06
N ASP A 35 -15.96 6.92 -13.91
CA ASP A 35 -14.75 6.25 -14.40
C ASP A 35 -14.13 5.31 -13.35
N VAL A 36 -14.59 5.38 -12.09
CA VAL A 36 -14.13 4.53 -10.99
C VAL A 36 -15.15 3.43 -10.71
N SER A 37 -14.82 2.17 -11.04
CA SER A 37 -15.69 1.03 -10.71
C SER A 37 -15.57 0.63 -9.25
N ARG A 38 -14.34 0.61 -8.74
CA ARG A 38 -14.00 0.05 -7.43
C ARG A 38 -12.75 0.69 -6.86
N VAL A 39 -12.75 0.93 -5.56
CA VAL A 39 -11.59 1.37 -4.78
C VAL A 39 -11.40 0.35 -3.66
N VAL A 40 -10.24 -0.28 -3.59
CA VAL A 40 -9.92 -1.28 -2.56
C VAL A 40 -8.80 -0.73 -1.69
N LEU A 41 -9.06 -0.62 -0.40
CA LEU A 41 -8.17 -0.01 0.58
C LEU A 41 -7.79 -1.07 1.61
N VAL A 42 -6.50 -1.24 1.86
CA VAL A 42 -5.98 -2.19 2.84
C VAL A 42 -5.20 -1.43 3.89
N GLU A 43 -5.57 -1.62 5.15
CA GLU A 43 -4.93 -0.95 6.29
C GLU A 43 -4.72 -1.95 7.42
N PRO A 44 -3.46 -2.24 7.81
CA PRO A 44 -3.20 -3.19 8.89
C PRO A 44 -3.58 -2.66 10.28
N ASN A 45 -3.47 -1.35 10.53
CA ASN A 45 -3.69 -0.77 11.84
C ASN A 45 -5.19 -0.54 12.12
N PRO A 46 -5.80 -1.28 13.07
CA PRO A 46 -7.21 -1.09 13.41
C PRO A 46 -7.52 0.33 13.93
N LEU A 47 -6.53 1.05 14.46
CA LEU A 47 -6.70 2.41 14.98
C LEU A 47 -6.96 3.43 13.86
N ASN A 48 -6.53 3.14 12.63
CA ASN A 48 -6.72 4.01 11.46
C ASN A 48 -8.06 3.77 10.76
N ILE A 49 -8.64 2.58 10.90
CA ILE A 49 -9.90 2.19 10.21
C ILE A 49 -11.04 3.18 10.43
N PRO A 50 -11.30 3.72 11.65
CA PRO A 50 -12.37 4.70 11.83
C PRO A 50 -12.16 6.00 11.04
N ALA A 51 -10.90 6.45 10.90
CA ALA A 51 -10.56 7.64 10.11
C ALA A 51 -10.69 7.34 8.61
N LEU A 52 -10.08 6.26 8.14
CA LEU A 52 -10.20 5.82 6.75
C LEU A 52 -11.66 5.62 6.31
N THR A 53 -12.51 5.07 7.18
CA THR A 53 -13.94 4.93 6.91
C THR A 53 -14.64 6.29 6.73
N ARG A 54 -14.27 7.32 7.51
CA ARG A 54 -14.82 8.68 7.33
C ARG A 54 -14.34 9.29 6.03
N SER A 55 -13.04 9.18 5.74
CA SER A 55 -12.41 9.64 4.49
C SER A 55 -13.20 9.16 3.27
N TRP A 56 -13.59 7.89 3.25
CA TRP A 56 -14.25 7.25 2.10
C TRP A 56 -15.76 7.13 2.21
N SER A 57 -16.40 7.70 3.24
CA SER A 57 -17.84 7.56 3.50
C SER A 57 -18.76 8.05 2.36
N GLY A 58 -18.29 8.98 1.53
CA GLY A 58 -19.00 9.51 0.36
C GLY A 58 -18.76 8.75 -0.95
N TYR A 59 -18.03 7.63 -0.90
CA TYR A 59 -17.57 6.85 -2.06
C TYR A 59 -18.06 5.40 -1.96
N PRO A 60 -19.27 5.08 -2.48
CA PRO A 60 -19.87 3.75 -2.36
C PRO A 60 -19.08 2.64 -3.09
N GLN A 61 -18.16 3.01 -3.98
CA GLN A 61 -17.23 2.08 -4.65
C GLN A 61 -16.07 1.63 -3.76
N ALA A 62 -15.89 2.22 -2.57
CA ALA A 62 -14.79 1.95 -1.68
C ALA A 62 -15.05 0.75 -0.75
N GLU A 63 -14.07 -0.15 -0.69
CA GLU A 63 -14.03 -1.31 0.20
C GLU A 63 -12.78 -1.24 1.07
N ILE A 64 -12.96 -1.34 2.39
CA ILE A 64 -11.87 -1.27 3.36
C ILE A 64 -11.64 -2.65 3.96
N HIS A 65 -10.38 -3.11 3.94
CA HIS A 65 -9.93 -4.36 4.52
C HIS A 65 -8.92 -4.10 5.62
N ASN A 66 -9.27 -4.46 6.86
CA ASN A 66 -8.34 -4.39 7.98
C ASN A 66 -7.50 -5.68 8.06
N LEU A 67 -6.41 -5.71 7.29
CA LEU A 67 -5.44 -6.80 7.22
C LEU A 67 -4.07 -6.26 6.80
N GLY A 68 -3.01 -7.01 7.08
CA GLY A 68 -1.66 -6.71 6.61
C GLY A 68 -1.27 -7.44 5.34
N ILE A 69 -0.32 -6.87 4.60
CA ILE A 69 0.40 -7.58 3.53
C ILE A 69 1.76 -7.99 4.06
N ARG A 70 2.11 -9.27 3.87
CA ARG A 70 3.38 -9.86 4.28
C ARG A 70 4.16 -10.37 3.05
N PRO A 71 5.49 -10.51 3.15
CA PRO A 71 6.28 -11.23 2.16
C PRO A 71 5.83 -12.70 2.01
N ASP A 72 6.08 -13.30 0.85
CA ASP A 72 5.74 -14.70 0.59
C ASP A 72 6.53 -15.65 1.50
N ALA A 73 7.78 -15.30 1.84
CA ALA A 73 8.66 -16.10 2.69
C ALA A 73 8.19 -16.21 4.16
N VAL A 74 7.25 -15.37 4.59
CA VAL A 74 6.68 -15.41 5.95
C VAL A 74 5.50 -16.37 5.95
N GLU A 75 5.50 -17.46 6.72
CA GLU A 75 4.45 -18.50 6.62
C GLU A 75 3.22 -18.21 7.49
N GLN A 76 3.34 -17.37 8.51
CA GLN A 76 2.28 -17.09 9.48
C GLN A 76 1.15 -16.25 8.86
N SER A 77 -0.10 -16.63 9.09
CA SER A 77 -1.29 -15.89 8.63
C SER A 77 -1.73 -14.77 9.58
N GLU A 78 -1.13 -14.69 10.76
CA GLU A 78 -1.31 -13.62 11.74
C GLU A 78 0.08 -13.15 12.16
N ILE A 79 0.30 -11.84 12.10
CA ILE A 79 1.62 -11.23 12.33
C ILE A 79 1.49 -10.19 13.43
N THR A 80 2.48 -10.15 14.32
CA THR A 80 2.61 -9.08 15.29
C THR A 80 3.15 -7.84 14.58
N PHE A 81 2.36 -6.77 14.61
CA PHE A 81 2.79 -5.43 14.24
C PHE A 81 3.19 -4.65 15.48
N TYR A 82 4.05 -3.67 15.27
CA TYR A 82 4.64 -2.81 16.29
C TYR A 82 4.34 -1.35 15.96
N TYR A 83 4.16 -0.53 16.99
CA TYR A 83 3.99 0.92 16.83
C TYR A 83 4.44 1.66 18.09
N ALA A 84 4.77 2.94 17.92
CA ALA A 84 5.09 3.85 19.01
C ALA A 84 3.83 4.63 19.44
N PRO A 85 3.54 4.76 20.74
CA PRO A 85 2.45 5.63 21.21
C PRO A 85 2.56 7.09 20.75
N GLU A 86 3.78 7.58 20.56
CA GLU A 86 4.15 8.93 20.13
C GLU A 86 3.74 9.22 18.69
N ASP A 87 3.56 8.18 17.89
CA ASP A 87 3.14 8.25 16.48
C ASP A 87 1.62 8.51 16.34
N GLY A 88 0.90 8.55 17.46
CA GLY A 88 -0.51 8.89 17.47
C GLY A 88 -0.77 10.34 16.99
N PRO A 89 -1.99 10.62 16.49
CA PRO A 89 -3.17 9.76 16.58
C PRO A 89 -3.37 8.81 15.39
N THR A 90 -2.60 8.95 14.31
CA THR A 90 -2.78 8.22 13.04
C THR A 90 -1.73 7.16 12.79
N PHE A 91 -0.74 7.01 13.68
CA PHE A 91 0.13 5.84 13.75
C PHE A 91 0.66 5.41 12.38
N GLN A 92 1.29 6.35 11.66
CA GLN A 92 1.80 6.13 10.31
C GLN A 92 2.81 4.99 10.28
N VAL A 93 3.68 4.92 11.28
CA VAL A 93 4.74 3.92 11.42
C VAL A 93 4.22 2.68 12.17
N PHE A 94 3.27 1.97 11.56
CA PHE A 94 2.72 0.70 12.04
C PHE A 94 3.27 -0.48 11.22
N SER A 95 4.27 -1.18 11.76
CA SER A 95 5.09 -2.11 10.96
C SER A 95 5.27 -3.47 11.63
N MET A 96 5.37 -4.54 10.83
CA MET A 96 5.81 -5.86 11.32
C MET A 96 7.31 -5.94 11.59
N ASN A 97 8.08 -4.92 11.18
CA ASN A 97 9.49 -4.79 11.48
C ASN A 97 9.68 -3.84 12.68
N PRO A 98 9.93 -4.36 13.90
CA PRO A 98 10.12 -3.49 15.07
C PRO A 98 11.33 -2.56 14.92
N GLY A 99 12.35 -2.97 14.17
CA GLY A 99 13.52 -2.15 13.88
C GLY A 99 13.20 -0.92 13.03
N HIS A 100 12.18 -1.01 12.16
CA HIS A 100 11.69 0.13 11.39
C HIS A 100 11.03 1.15 12.31
N VAL A 101 10.13 0.72 13.20
CA VAL A 101 9.49 1.61 14.19
C VAL A 101 10.53 2.27 15.10
N LEU A 102 11.50 1.51 15.59
CA LEU A 102 12.58 2.03 16.45
C LEU A 102 13.55 2.97 15.73
N ALA A 103 13.65 2.90 14.39
CA ALA A 103 14.44 3.87 13.64
C ALA A 103 13.81 5.28 13.67
N HIS A 104 12.48 5.36 13.73
CA HIS A 104 11.73 6.60 13.86
C HIS A 104 11.58 7.02 15.33
N TYR A 105 11.40 6.05 16.24
CA TYR A 105 11.12 6.26 17.65
C TYR A 105 12.10 5.45 18.53
N PRO A 106 13.38 5.83 18.65
CA PRO A 106 14.43 4.99 19.24
C PRO A 106 14.28 4.72 20.74
N ASP A 107 13.64 5.64 21.48
CA ASP A 107 13.48 5.55 22.93
C ASP A 107 12.07 5.09 23.35
N THR A 108 11.21 4.68 22.39
CA THR A 108 9.84 4.27 22.68
C THR A 108 9.76 2.89 23.34
N GLU A 109 8.73 2.71 24.17
CA GLU A 109 8.23 1.37 24.49
C GLU A 109 7.26 0.95 23.38
N LEU A 110 7.67 -0.02 22.55
CA LEU A 110 6.83 -0.51 21.46
C LEU A 110 5.55 -1.14 22.01
N ARG A 111 4.43 -0.74 21.44
CA ARG A 111 3.16 -1.47 21.56
C ARG A 111 3.01 -2.43 20.39
N THR A 112 2.13 -3.41 20.57
CA THR A 112 1.90 -4.45 19.57
C THR A 112 0.43 -4.72 19.35
N GLU A 113 0.11 -5.15 18.14
CA GLU A 113 -1.20 -5.69 17.77
C GLU A 113 -0.98 -6.91 16.88
N VAL A 114 -1.84 -7.93 16.97
CA VAL A 114 -1.78 -9.10 16.09
C VAL A 114 -2.79 -8.90 14.97
N VAL A 115 -2.31 -8.92 13.72
CA VAL A 115 -3.12 -8.58 12.54
C VAL A 115 -3.14 -9.76 11.57
N PRO A 116 -4.31 -10.15 11.03
CA PRO A 116 -4.40 -11.14 9.97
C PRO A 116 -3.68 -10.63 8.72
N CYS A 117 -2.88 -11.48 8.09
CA CYS A 117 -2.08 -11.10 6.94
C CYS A 117 -2.28 -12.07 5.77
N LEU A 118 -2.16 -11.51 4.57
CA LEU A 118 -2.08 -12.24 3.31
C LEU A 118 -0.80 -11.82 2.58
N THR A 119 -0.32 -12.65 1.67
CA THR A 119 0.65 -12.13 0.69
C THR A 119 -0.06 -11.24 -0.32
N LEU A 120 0.68 -10.38 -1.03
CA LEU A 120 0.07 -9.49 -2.03
C LEU A 120 -0.69 -10.29 -3.10
N THR A 121 -0.09 -11.38 -3.61
CA THR A 121 -0.72 -12.28 -4.58
C THR A 121 -2.01 -12.90 -4.04
N GLN A 122 -2.00 -13.40 -2.80
CA GLN A 122 -3.18 -13.99 -2.17
C GLN A 122 -4.30 -12.97 -2.00
N PHE A 123 -3.96 -11.76 -1.54
CA PHE A 123 -4.92 -10.67 -1.37
C PHE A 123 -5.56 -10.28 -2.71
N LEU A 124 -4.75 -9.98 -3.72
CA LEU A 124 -5.23 -9.56 -5.03
C LEU A 124 -6.13 -10.64 -5.65
N SER A 125 -5.71 -11.91 -5.63
CA SER A 125 -6.53 -13.01 -6.15
C SER A 125 -7.86 -13.17 -5.41
N ARG A 126 -7.86 -13.05 -4.08
CA ARG A 126 -9.06 -13.26 -3.25
C ARG A 126 -10.05 -12.09 -3.30
N VAL A 127 -9.54 -10.86 -3.32
CA VAL A 127 -10.35 -9.65 -3.16
C VAL A 127 -10.62 -8.97 -4.49
N VAL A 128 -9.61 -8.84 -5.34
CA VAL A 128 -9.71 -8.18 -6.64
C VAL A 128 -10.12 -9.17 -7.74
N GLY A 129 -9.64 -10.41 -7.67
CA GLY A 129 -9.88 -11.42 -8.69
C GLY A 129 -9.15 -11.11 -9.98
N ASP A 130 -9.82 -11.31 -11.12
CA ASP A 130 -9.25 -11.09 -12.46
C ASP A 130 -9.44 -9.64 -12.96
N ASP A 131 -10.08 -8.78 -12.16
CA ASP A 131 -10.36 -7.39 -12.56
C ASP A 131 -9.06 -6.62 -12.86
N PRO A 132 -8.99 -5.89 -13.98
CA PRO A 132 -7.80 -5.11 -14.32
C PRO A 132 -7.65 -3.92 -13.37
N ILE A 133 -6.53 -3.90 -12.64
CA ILE A 133 -6.16 -2.81 -11.74
C ILE A 133 -5.51 -1.70 -12.56
N GLU A 134 -6.09 -0.50 -12.51
CA GLU A 134 -5.56 0.68 -13.20
C GLU A 134 -4.43 1.34 -12.42
N LEU A 135 -4.45 1.21 -11.08
CA LEU A 135 -3.37 1.61 -10.17
C LEU A 135 -3.37 0.71 -8.93
N LEU A 136 -2.21 0.14 -8.62
CA LEU A 136 -1.86 -0.46 -7.33
C LEU A 136 -0.83 0.45 -6.66
N ALA A 137 -1.18 1.06 -5.54
CA ALA A 137 -0.28 1.85 -4.71
C ALA A 137 0.11 1.04 -3.46
N LEU A 138 1.40 1.02 -3.12
CA LEU A 138 1.95 0.29 -1.99
C LEU A 138 2.71 1.24 -1.05
N ASP A 139 2.34 1.21 0.22
CA ASP A 139 3.06 1.83 1.32
C ASP A 139 2.99 0.86 2.52
N ILE A 140 3.99 0.02 2.72
CA ILE A 140 3.93 -1.14 3.64
C ILE A 140 4.91 -0.98 4.82
N GLU A 141 5.35 0.25 5.09
CA GLU A 141 6.09 0.66 6.29
C GLU A 141 7.24 -0.30 6.66
N GLY A 142 8.24 -0.38 5.77
CA GLY A 142 9.53 -1.01 6.08
C GLY A 142 9.72 -2.45 5.58
N ILE A 143 8.79 -2.97 4.78
CA ILE A 143 8.91 -4.28 4.11
C ILE A 143 8.60 -4.24 2.60
N ASP A 144 8.44 -3.04 2.03
CA ASP A 144 8.07 -2.77 0.64
C ASP A 144 8.96 -3.52 -0.35
N ALA A 145 10.28 -3.40 -0.18
CA ALA A 145 11.25 -4.07 -1.04
C ALA A 145 11.09 -5.59 -1.03
N GLN A 146 10.82 -6.21 0.13
CA GLN A 146 10.65 -7.66 0.24
C GLN A 146 9.37 -8.11 -0.49
N VAL A 147 8.25 -7.43 -0.23
CA VAL A 147 6.97 -7.71 -0.90
C VAL A 147 7.11 -7.56 -2.42
N LEU A 148 7.75 -6.49 -2.88
CA LEU A 148 7.97 -6.24 -4.32
C LEU A 148 8.88 -7.29 -4.98
N LEU A 149 9.92 -7.74 -4.30
CA LEU A 149 10.85 -8.75 -4.83
C LEU A 149 10.23 -10.15 -4.91
N GLU A 150 9.39 -10.49 -3.94
CA GLU A 150 8.81 -11.83 -3.81
C GLU A 150 7.52 -12.01 -4.63
N THR A 151 6.75 -10.94 -4.84
CA THR A 151 5.50 -10.97 -5.61
C THR A 151 5.70 -11.49 -7.04
N ASP A 152 4.82 -12.40 -7.48
CA ASP A 152 4.73 -12.84 -8.88
C ASP A 152 4.00 -11.80 -9.76
N TRP A 153 4.76 -10.84 -10.26
CA TRP A 153 4.24 -9.75 -11.10
C TRP A 153 3.68 -10.20 -12.46
N ASP A 154 4.06 -11.38 -12.94
CA ASP A 154 3.52 -11.94 -14.18
C ASP A 154 2.05 -12.39 -14.02
N GLY A 155 1.64 -12.70 -12.78
CA GLY A 155 0.29 -13.08 -12.40
C GLY A 155 -0.60 -11.90 -11.98
N VAL A 156 -0.03 -10.74 -11.65
CA VAL A 156 -0.79 -9.57 -11.18
C VAL A 156 -1.38 -8.80 -12.36
N ASN A 157 -2.70 -8.62 -12.44
CA ASN A 157 -3.37 -7.84 -13.51
C ASN A 157 -3.37 -6.31 -13.26
N CYS A 158 -2.19 -5.69 -13.20
CA CYS A 158 -2.05 -4.27 -12.89
C CYS A 158 -1.44 -3.45 -14.04
N ARG A 159 -1.95 -2.24 -14.30
CA ARG A 159 -1.35 -1.29 -15.26
C ARG A 159 -0.19 -0.51 -14.66
N ARG A 160 -0.43 0.07 -13.49
CA ARG A 160 0.43 1.06 -12.85
C ARG A 160 0.67 0.66 -11.41
N LEU A 161 1.93 0.65 -11.03
CA LEU A 161 2.38 0.35 -9.69
C LEU A 161 3.05 1.61 -9.14
N SER A 162 2.55 2.11 -8.01
CA SER A 162 3.19 3.15 -7.20
C SER A 162 3.73 2.51 -5.94
N PHE A 163 4.93 2.89 -5.52
CA PHE A 163 5.46 2.52 -4.22
C PHE A 163 6.46 3.56 -3.74
N GLU A 164 6.59 3.68 -2.42
CA GLU A 164 7.56 4.57 -1.81
C GLU A 164 8.99 4.03 -1.96
N HIS A 165 9.95 4.87 -2.39
CA HIS A 165 11.32 4.44 -2.63
C HIS A 165 12.31 4.77 -1.51
N LEU A 166 11.91 5.55 -0.50
CA LEU A 166 12.82 6.02 0.56
C LEU A 166 13.38 4.85 1.38
N HIS A 167 12.55 3.86 1.66
CA HIS A 167 12.92 2.69 2.47
C HIS A 167 13.64 1.59 1.68
N MET A 168 13.91 1.77 0.38
CA MET A 168 14.46 0.72 -0.46
C MET A 168 15.98 0.56 -0.39
N GLY A 169 16.72 1.63 -0.09
CA GLY A 169 18.18 1.61 -0.04
C GLY A 169 18.82 0.88 -1.23
N GLU A 170 19.65 -0.12 -0.95
CA GLU A 170 20.34 -0.92 -1.98
C GLU A 170 19.40 -1.86 -2.77
N ALA A 171 18.20 -2.15 -2.25
CA ALA A 171 17.24 -3.05 -2.89
C ALA A 171 16.53 -2.42 -4.09
N LEU A 172 16.55 -1.08 -4.23
CA LEU A 172 15.84 -0.36 -5.29
C LEU A 172 16.20 -0.88 -6.69
N LYS A 173 17.49 -1.17 -6.93
CA LYS A 173 17.93 -1.72 -8.21
C LYS A 173 17.31 -3.09 -8.48
N SER A 174 17.33 -3.98 -7.49
CA SER A 174 16.76 -5.32 -7.62
C SER A 174 15.25 -5.29 -7.82
N VAL A 175 14.55 -4.36 -7.14
CA VAL A 175 13.11 -4.11 -7.33
C VAL A 175 12.85 -3.63 -8.76
N ALA A 176 13.62 -2.65 -9.26
CA ALA A 176 13.48 -2.17 -10.62
C ALA A 176 13.76 -3.28 -11.65
N ASP A 177 14.82 -4.07 -11.47
CA ASP A 177 15.15 -5.19 -12.35
C ASP A 177 14.03 -6.27 -12.35
N ARG A 178 13.44 -6.56 -11.19
CA ARG A 178 12.29 -7.47 -11.04
C ARG A 178 11.08 -6.96 -11.81
N LEU A 179 10.71 -5.69 -11.63
CA LEU A 179 9.56 -5.07 -12.29
C LEU A 179 9.78 -4.95 -13.81
N ASN A 180 10.98 -4.59 -14.24
CA ASN A 180 11.38 -4.56 -15.65
C ASN A 180 11.27 -5.94 -16.30
N GLY A 181 11.69 -6.99 -15.58
CA GLY A 181 11.53 -8.38 -16.02
C GLY A 181 10.07 -8.78 -16.24
N ALA A 182 9.15 -8.23 -15.46
CA ALA A 182 7.70 -8.42 -15.58
C ALA A 182 7.00 -7.44 -16.55
N GLY A 183 7.78 -6.68 -17.33
CA GLY A 183 7.27 -5.78 -18.37
C GLY A 183 6.78 -4.41 -17.89
N PHE A 184 7.01 -4.06 -16.62
CA PHE A 184 6.83 -2.69 -16.15
C PHE A 184 8.03 -1.83 -16.54
N ALA A 185 7.79 -0.53 -16.75
CA ALA A 185 8.83 0.46 -16.97
C ALA A 185 8.61 1.65 -16.05
N TYR A 186 9.67 2.23 -15.52
CA TYR A 186 9.60 3.47 -14.76
C TYR A 186 9.08 4.63 -15.63
N ILE A 187 8.09 5.38 -15.14
CA ILE A 187 7.46 6.49 -15.87
C ILE A 187 7.42 7.82 -15.11
N GLY A 188 8.05 7.90 -13.94
CA GLY A 188 8.16 9.14 -13.16
C GLY A 188 7.70 8.99 -11.71
N THR A 189 7.31 10.11 -11.09
CA THR A 189 6.80 10.15 -9.72
C THR A 189 5.46 9.42 -9.60
N GLY A 190 5.27 8.73 -8.47
CA GLY A 190 4.02 8.05 -8.14
C GLY A 190 3.02 8.91 -7.38
N VAL A 191 2.18 8.27 -6.57
CA VAL A 191 1.01 8.89 -5.92
C VAL A 191 1.28 9.27 -4.47
N ASP A 192 2.21 10.20 -4.28
CA ASP A 192 2.44 10.87 -3.00
C ASP A 192 2.63 12.38 -3.19
N HIS A 193 2.55 13.15 -2.10
CA HIS A 193 2.67 14.61 -2.16
C HIS A 193 4.10 15.14 -2.10
N ASN A 194 5.02 14.33 -1.60
CA ASN A 194 6.40 14.71 -1.34
C ASN A 194 7.35 14.26 -2.46
N GLY A 195 6.85 13.50 -3.44
CA GLY A 195 7.63 12.93 -4.55
C GLY A 195 8.48 11.74 -4.15
N TYR A 196 8.10 11.04 -3.07
CA TYR A 196 8.75 9.86 -2.54
C TYR A 196 8.28 8.57 -3.21
N ASP A 197 7.22 8.61 -4.02
CA ASP A 197 6.77 7.46 -4.77
C ASP A 197 7.42 7.40 -6.15
N MET A 198 7.68 6.18 -6.60
CA MET A 198 8.02 5.87 -7.98
C MET A 198 6.86 5.19 -8.67
N MET A 199 6.58 5.61 -9.92
CA MET A 199 5.57 5.01 -10.76
C MET A 199 6.20 4.09 -11.81
N PHE A 200 5.75 2.85 -11.84
CA PHE A 200 6.04 1.86 -12.86
C PHE A 200 4.78 1.53 -13.64
N ALA A 201 4.87 1.37 -14.96
CA ALA A 201 3.72 1.03 -15.80
C ALA A 201 4.04 -0.01 -16.85
N ARG A 202 3.06 -0.86 -17.15
CA ARG A 202 3.13 -1.78 -18.30
C ARG A 202 2.02 -1.49 -19.33
N PRO A 203 2.23 -1.80 -20.61
CA PRO A 203 1.22 -1.60 -21.65
C PRO A 203 -0.08 -2.34 -21.34
N ALA A 204 -1.22 -1.78 -21.75
CA ALA A 204 -2.50 -2.46 -21.58
C ALA A 204 -2.57 -3.83 -22.30
N SER A 205 -1.83 -3.98 -23.41
CA SER A 205 -1.73 -5.22 -24.19
C SER A 205 -0.87 -6.31 -23.53
N ALA A 206 -0.14 -6.00 -22.46
CA ALA A 206 0.73 -6.93 -21.74
C ALA A 206 0.05 -7.51 -20.47
N ARG A 207 -1.24 -7.25 -20.29
CA ARG A 207 -2.04 -7.75 -19.17
C ARG A 207 -2.58 -9.15 -19.50
N ARG A 208 -2.74 -10.00 -18.48
CA ARG A 208 -3.48 -11.27 -18.58
C ARG A 208 -4.97 -11.01 -18.44
#